data_AF-A0A8H7LS20-F1
#
_entry.id   AF-A0A8H7LS20-F1
#
_cell.length_a   1.000
_cell.length_b   1.000
_cell.length_c   1.000
_cell.angle_alpha   90.00
_cell.angle_beta   90.00
_cell.angle_gamma   90.00
#
_symmetry.space_group_name_H-M   'P 1'
#
loop_
_entity.id
_entity.type
_entity.pdbx_description
1 polymer ?
#
loop_
_entity_poly.entity_id
_entity_poly.type
_entity_poly.pdbx_seq_one_letter_code
_entity_poly.pdbx_strand_id
1 'polypeptide(L)'
;MYVGITFLLSLSVTPLTMSGYFASRISGTPKRILYAHNEHSVVEIAGMIARDMALHGYLDESAMVIAPIWNSAVQGYTDFSLAFVRNTLSNFGLDLIWKGANFVPPGLDKWESAFDVLKYKDELIEIQQRKYFCFGANPGHESGPNEVLGHCSWQVIRDMLMVWEDPDTHIMYLPSQRTELDALVRLEAYINQGLSNTPAVEEYRPCILGLELSLKYERPQLAHEFLGTIATQIAGAGPLANPILRDLALTPRIGHIVRSNSCLKHATRLNRSRAQTIAFETAQSIDSRFRWGEARPYAALSWEALLSEIEILESKAWNDEHEPYLPFFRPPASIEQITRVEQKLGVTLPQDYKEFLKISNGLGSFNRYDVAPLLSVDEIFWDTRYDGLKAEYRRFESDSLISQLPSLNRILQVTDTDEDQYLYWLLIEPSLIQEARESVGEDGPDEWLGATYAAWDPQLTHRGSFRQVVMMERRLAGLIKDEETQ
;
A
#
# COMPACT_ATOMS: atom_id res chain seq x y z
N MET A 1 -62.41 -3.66 -17.35
CA MET A 1 -61.51 -3.94 -18.49
C MET A 1 -60.51 -2.79 -18.56
N TYR A 2 -59.40 -2.90 -17.83
CA TYR A 2 -58.20 -2.07 -17.99
C TYR A 2 -57.02 -2.90 -17.48
N VAL A 3 -56.05 -3.09 -18.37
CA VAL A 3 -54.85 -3.92 -18.19
C VAL A 3 -53.86 -3.17 -17.30
N GLY A 4 -53.50 -3.76 -16.16
CA GLY A 4 -52.49 -3.24 -15.24
C GLY A 4 -51.10 -3.67 -15.69
N ILE A 5 -50.23 -2.69 -15.94
CA ILE A 5 -48.80 -2.86 -16.20
C ILE A 5 -48.09 -2.96 -14.85
N THR A 6 -47.51 -4.12 -14.56
CA THR A 6 -46.57 -4.33 -13.44
C THR A 6 -45.15 -4.09 -13.98
N PHE A 7 -44.52 -2.99 -13.58
CA PHE A 7 -43.07 -2.81 -13.76
C PHE A 7 -42.36 -3.40 -12.54
N LEU A 8 -41.79 -4.59 -12.72
CA LEU A 8 -40.71 -5.10 -11.87
C LEU A 8 -39.43 -4.34 -12.26
N LEU A 9 -39.01 -3.40 -11.43
CA LEU A 9 -37.65 -2.86 -11.50
C LEU A 9 -36.71 -3.89 -10.86
N SER A 10 -36.04 -4.66 -11.72
CA SER A 10 -34.85 -5.41 -11.35
C SER A 10 -33.78 -4.41 -10.90
N LEU A 11 -33.35 -4.52 -9.65
CA LEU A 11 -32.07 -3.97 -9.20
C LEU A 11 -30.98 -4.73 -9.95
N SER A 12 -30.59 -4.21 -11.11
CA SER A 12 -29.35 -4.59 -11.77
C SER A 12 -28.22 -3.98 -10.96
N VAL A 13 -27.62 -4.78 -10.07
CA VAL A 13 -26.23 -4.55 -9.66
C VAL A 13 -25.43 -4.72 -10.95
N THR A 14 -25.16 -3.62 -11.65
CA THR A 14 -24.24 -3.64 -12.78
C THR A 14 -22.87 -3.99 -12.23
N PRO A 15 -22.28 -5.13 -12.59
CA PRO A 15 -20.89 -5.39 -12.24
C PRO A 15 -20.06 -4.29 -12.89
N LEU A 16 -19.17 -3.66 -12.11
CA LEU A 16 -18.09 -2.83 -12.64
C LEU A 16 -17.48 -3.58 -13.82
N THR A 17 -17.78 -3.11 -15.04
CA THR A 17 -17.25 -3.78 -16.24
C THR A 17 -15.73 -3.74 -16.16
N MET A 18 -15.08 -4.87 -16.48
CA MET A 18 -13.62 -5.16 -16.43
C MET A 18 -12.66 -4.06 -16.96
N SER A 19 -13.19 -3.00 -17.58
CA SER A 19 -12.46 -1.80 -18.01
C SER A 19 -12.10 -0.82 -16.88
N GLY A 20 -12.73 -0.93 -15.70
CA GLY A 20 -12.72 0.12 -14.68
C GLY A 20 -11.56 0.08 -13.69
N TYR A 21 -11.17 -1.10 -13.19
CA TYR A 21 -10.36 -1.18 -11.96
C TYR A 21 -8.93 -0.65 -12.11
N PHE A 22 -8.20 -1.05 -13.15
CA PHE A 22 -6.83 -0.57 -13.32
C PHE A 22 -6.80 0.92 -13.66
N ALA A 23 -7.75 1.37 -14.50
CA ALA A 23 -7.92 2.77 -14.81
C ALA A 23 -8.32 3.59 -13.57
N SER A 24 -9.17 3.08 -12.67
CA SER A 24 -9.62 3.76 -11.45
C SER A 24 -8.52 3.80 -10.39
N ARG A 25 -7.83 2.68 -10.18
CA ARG A 25 -6.68 2.57 -9.27
C ARG A 25 -5.59 3.58 -9.62
N ILE A 26 -5.36 3.77 -10.91
CA ILE A 26 -4.32 4.65 -11.41
C ILE A 26 -4.83 6.09 -11.55
N SER A 27 -6.10 6.34 -11.90
CA SER A 27 -6.62 7.71 -12.06
C SER A 27 -6.68 8.49 -10.75
N GLY A 28 -6.83 7.82 -9.60
CA GLY A 28 -6.74 8.46 -8.29
C GLY A 28 -5.30 8.80 -7.84
N THR A 29 -4.28 8.37 -8.60
CA THR A 29 -2.86 8.51 -8.21
C THR A 29 -2.42 9.96 -7.99
N PRO A 30 -2.71 10.92 -8.91
CA PRO A 30 -2.33 12.32 -8.71
C PRO A 30 -2.80 12.87 -7.35
N LYS A 31 -4.08 12.65 -7.02
CA LYS A 31 -4.65 13.01 -5.72
C LYS A 31 -3.93 12.29 -4.57
N ARG A 32 -3.74 10.97 -4.66
CA ARG A 32 -3.03 10.18 -3.62
C ARG A 32 -1.61 10.69 -3.35
N ILE A 33 -0.90 11.19 -4.36
CA ILE A 33 0.42 11.78 -4.22
C ILE A 33 0.36 13.14 -3.51
N LEU A 34 -0.59 13.99 -3.92
CA LEU A 34 -0.77 15.31 -3.30
C LEU A 34 -1.11 15.20 -1.81
N TYR A 35 -1.89 14.19 -1.42
CA TYR A 35 -2.32 13.92 -0.04
C TYR A 35 -1.44 12.89 0.69
N ALA A 36 -0.32 12.49 0.10
CA ALA A 36 0.58 11.51 0.73
C ALA A 36 1.24 12.12 1.99
N HIS A 37 1.24 11.32 3.06
CA HIS A 37 1.52 11.79 4.42
C HIS A 37 2.99 12.12 4.63
N ASN A 38 3.86 11.50 3.86
CA ASN A 38 5.28 11.79 3.79
C ASN A 38 5.80 11.49 2.38
N GLU A 39 7.02 11.92 2.12
CA GLU A 39 7.64 11.73 0.81
C GLU A 39 7.96 10.26 0.51
N HIS A 40 8.23 9.41 1.52
CA HIS A 40 8.37 7.97 1.32
C HIS A 40 7.10 7.34 0.72
N SER A 41 5.93 7.73 1.20
CA SER A 41 4.65 7.29 0.63
C SER A 41 4.46 7.78 -0.80
N VAL A 42 4.96 8.97 -1.16
CA VAL A 42 4.98 9.45 -2.55
C VAL A 42 5.80 8.50 -3.41
N VAL A 43 7.00 8.11 -2.96
CA VAL A 43 7.87 7.16 -3.67
C VAL A 43 7.22 5.79 -3.82
N GLU A 44 6.59 5.27 -2.77
CA GLU A 44 5.90 3.98 -2.79
C GLU A 44 4.73 3.99 -3.78
N ILE A 45 3.87 5.03 -3.72
CA ILE A 45 2.74 5.19 -4.64
C ILE A 45 3.23 5.30 -6.09
N ALA A 46 4.24 6.13 -6.34
CA ALA A 46 4.81 6.31 -7.68
C ALA A 46 5.46 5.03 -8.21
N GLY A 47 6.21 4.31 -7.36
CA GLY A 47 6.83 3.03 -7.69
C GLY A 47 5.82 1.96 -8.10
N MET A 48 4.73 1.84 -7.34
CA MET A 48 3.64 0.91 -7.69
C MET A 48 3.02 1.23 -9.05
N ILE A 49 2.79 2.52 -9.33
CA ILE A 49 2.14 2.96 -10.58
C ILE A 49 3.09 2.83 -11.77
N ALA A 50 4.37 3.16 -11.58
CA ALA A 50 5.40 2.96 -12.59
C ALA A 50 5.57 1.48 -12.95
N ARG A 51 5.58 0.57 -11.95
CA ARG A 51 5.57 -0.89 -12.17
C ARG A 51 4.36 -1.31 -13.00
N ASP A 52 3.19 -0.86 -12.58
CA ASP A 52 1.92 -1.20 -13.22
C ASP A 52 1.92 -0.75 -14.70
N MET A 53 2.36 0.48 -14.99
CA MET A 53 2.55 0.96 -16.37
C MET A 53 3.57 0.12 -17.14
N ALA A 54 4.70 -0.19 -16.52
CA ALA A 54 5.76 -0.96 -17.17
C ALA A 54 5.27 -2.35 -17.57
N LEU A 55 4.58 -3.08 -16.68
CA LEU A 55 3.97 -4.39 -16.98
C LEU A 55 3.01 -4.34 -18.18
N HIS A 56 2.35 -3.21 -18.43
CA HIS A 56 1.45 -3.01 -19.57
C HIS A 56 2.17 -2.59 -20.86
N GLY A 57 3.51 -2.52 -20.83
CA GLY A 57 4.35 -2.11 -21.96
C GLY A 57 4.54 -0.60 -22.10
N TYR A 58 4.08 0.20 -21.14
CA TYR A 58 4.22 1.66 -21.13
C TYR A 58 5.50 2.10 -20.42
N LEU A 59 6.65 1.71 -21.00
CA LEU A 59 7.97 1.91 -20.37
C LEU A 59 8.37 3.39 -20.28
N ASP A 60 8.08 4.18 -21.31
CA ASP A 60 8.36 5.63 -21.31
C ASP A 60 7.52 6.35 -20.24
N GLU A 61 6.23 6.04 -20.17
CA GLU A 61 5.31 6.61 -19.19
C GLU A 61 5.68 6.18 -17.75
N SER A 62 6.13 4.93 -17.58
CA SER A 62 6.68 4.43 -16.32
C SER A 62 7.91 5.22 -15.86
N ALA A 63 8.88 5.47 -16.76
CA ALA A 63 10.05 6.28 -16.44
C ALA A 63 9.70 7.74 -16.13
N MET A 64 8.72 8.32 -16.84
CA MET A 64 8.25 9.68 -16.61
C MET A 64 7.71 9.89 -15.18
N VAL A 65 7.01 8.90 -14.62
CA VAL A 65 6.53 8.93 -13.24
C VAL A 65 7.68 8.97 -12.23
N ILE A 66 8.77 8.24 -12.50
CA ILE A 66 9.89 8.09 -11.57
C ILE A 66 10.90 9.24 -11.67
N ALA A 67 11.05 9.86 -12.85
CA ALA A 67 12.09 10.86 -13.09
C ALA A 67 12.13 12.00 -12.06
N PRO A 68 11.01 12.60 -11.61
CA PRO A 68 11.05 13.65 -10.59
C PRO A 68 11.59 13.16 -9.23
N ILE A 69 11.25 11.93 -8.84
CA ILE A 69 11.71 11.30 -7.60
C ILE A 69 13.21 11.03 -7.67
N TRP A 70 13.65 10.38 -8.75
CA TRP A 70 15.05 10.01 -8.93
C TRP A 70 15.95 11.24 -8.93
N ASN A 71 15.59 12.27 -9.69
CA ASN A 71 16.38 13.49 -9.80
C ASN A 71 16.42 14.28 -8.49
N SER A 72 15.33 14.30 -7.73
CA SER A 72 15.31 14.92 -6.40
C SER A 72 16.20 14.17 -5.40
N ALA A 73 16.19 12.83 -5.44
CA ALA A 73 17.03 11.98 -4.59
C ALA A 73 18.53 12.15 -4.90
N VAL A 74 18.89 12.24 -6.19
CA VAL A 74 20.29 12.46 -6.63
C VAL A 74 20.80 13.83 -6.17
N GLN A 75 19.92 14.83 -6.13
CA GLN A 75 20.27 16.19 -5.73
C GLN A 75 20.24 16.40 -4.20
N GLY A 76 19.62 15.48 -3.45
CA GLY A 76 19.53 15.54 -1.99
C GLY A 76 18.54 16.59 -1.47
N TYR A 77 17.49 16.90 -2.24
CA TYR A 77 16.51 17.94 -1.90
C TYR A 77 15.29 17.43 -1.09
N THR A 78 15.26 16.16 -0.72
CA THR A 78 14.09 15.48 -0.14
C THR A 78 14.44 14.72 1.13
N ASP A 79 13.42 14.36 1.92
CA ASP A 79 13.53 13.65 3.20
C ASP A 79 13.86 12.14 3.05
N PHE A 80 14.09 11.69 1.82
CA PHE A 80 14.40 10.30 1.48
C PHE A 80 15.73 10.17 0.74
N SER A 81 16.41 9.04 0.94
CA SER A 81 17.70 8.77 0.32
C SER A 81 17.57 8.18 -1.09
N LEU A 82 18.59 8.36 -1.94
CA LEU A 82 18.69 7.65 -3.23
C LEU A 82 18.69 6.11 -3.04
N ALA A 83 19.27 5.63 -1.94
CA ALA A 83 19.26 4.21 -1.60
C ALA A 83 17.84 3.71 -1.32
N PHE A 84 17.02 4.47 -0.60
CA PHE A 84 15.61 4.15 -0.37
C PHE A 84 14.81 4.11 -1.67
N VAL A 85 14.96 5.12 -2.54
CA VAL A 85 14.28 5.11 -3.85
C VAL A 85 14.66 3.86 -4.63
N ARG A 86 15.96 3.57 -4.73
CA ARG A 86 16.47 2.39 -5.44
C ARG A 86 15.88 1.09 -4.89
N ASN A 87 15.94 0.89 -3.57
CA ASN A 87 15.40 -0.30 -2.92
C ASN A 87 13.88 -0.43 -3.13
N THR A 88 13.16 0.69 -3.06
CA THR A 88 11.71 0.72 -3.26
C THR A 88 11.33 0.29 -4.68
N LEU A 89 12.03 0.82 -5.70
CA LEU A 89 11.78 0.45 -7.09
C LEU A 89 12.13 -1.02 -7.38
N SER A 90 13.22 -1.53 -6.80
CA SER A 90 13.59 -2.95 -6.89
C SER A 90 12.61 -3.87 -6.15
N ASN A 91 12.08 -3.45 -5.00
CA ASN A 91 11.05 -4.21 -4.26
C ASN A 91 9.73 -4.33 -5.04
N PHE A 92 9.44 -3.39 -5.93
CA PHE A 92 8.33 -3.47 -6.86
C PHE A 92 8.66 -4.20 -8.17
N GLY A 93 9.91 -4.63 -8.38
CA GLY A 93 10.36 -5.32 -9.59
C GLY A 93 10.45 -4.44 -10.84
N LEU A 94 10.42 -3.11 -10.68
CA LEU A 94 10.43 -2.18 -11.81
C LEU A 94 11.73 -2.27 -12.62
N ASP A 95 12.84 -2.42 -11.91
CA ASP A 95 14.16 -2.60 -12.46
C ASP A 95 14.30 -3.90 -13.28
N LEU A 96 13.71 -5.01 -12.83
CA LEU A 96 13.69 -6.27 -13.59
C LEU A 96 12.93 -6.13 -14.91
N ILE A 97 11.81 -5.40 -14.89
CA ILE A 97 11.06 -5.11 -16.10
C ILE A 97 11.91 -4.28 -17.07
N TRP A 98 12.49 -3.17 -16.61
CA TRP A 98 13.31 -2.29 -17.47
C TRP A 98 14.57 -2.99 -18.00
N LYS A 99 15.30 -3.69 -17.12
CA LYS A 99 16.51 -4.45 -17.47
C LYS A 99 16.20 -5.53 -18.50
N GLY A 100 15.21 -6.40 -18.23
CA GLY A 100 14.83 -7.47 -19.15
C GLY A 100 14.28 -6.96 -20.49
N ALA A 101 13.68 -5.77 -20.50
CA ALA A 101 13.21 -5.12 -21.73
C ALA A 101 14.34 -4.46 -22.54
N ASN A 102 15.58 -4.41 -22.02
CA ASN A 102 16.67 -3.58 -22.54
C ASN A 102 16.25 -2.11 -22.68
N PHE A 103 15.53 -1.60 -21.69
CA PHE A 103 15.03 -0.24 -21.66
C PHE A 103 15.90 0.62 -20.75
N VAL A 104 16.35 1.76 -21.28
CA VAL A 104 17.10 2.77 -20.53
C VAL A 104 16.12 3.90 -20.21
N PRO A 105 15.76 4.11 -18.93
CA PRO A 105 14.74 5.07 -18.56
C PRO A 105 15.21 6.50 -18.88
N PRO A 106 14.51 7.25 -19.74
CA PRO A 106 14.92 8.60 -20.11
C PRO A 106 14.78 9.54 -18.90
N GLY A 107 15.72 10.50 -18.78
CA GLY A 107 15.68 11.51 -17.73
C GLY A 107 16.17 11.05 -16.35
N LEU A 108 16.74 9.84 -16.26
CA LEU A 108 17.40 9.32 -15.06
C LEU A 108 18.91 9.22 -15.33
N ASP A 109 19.66 10.26 -14.92
CA ASP A 109 21.12 10.26 -15.07
C ASP A 109 21.72 9.12 -14.24
N LYS A 110 22.47 8.24 -14.93
CA LYS A 110 23.18 7.09 -14.33
C LYS A 110 22.25 6.18 -13.50
N TRP A 111 21.14 5.75 -14.10
CA TRP A 111 20.27 4.72 -13.51
C TRP A 111 21.08 3.48 -13.10
N GLU A 112 20.90 3.04 -11.87
CA GLU A 112 21.51 1.84 -11.30
C GLU A 112 20.54 1.20 -10.30
N SER A 113 20.16 -0.06 -10.51
CA SER A 113 19.21 -0.77 -9.66
C SER A 113 19.84 -1.28 -8.36
N ALA A 114 19.04 -1.69 -7.37
CA ALA A 114 19.58 -2.29 -6.14
C ALA A 114 20.32 -3.60 -6.45
N PHE A 115 19.81 -4.36 -7.42
CA PHE A 115 20.45 -5.60 -7.88
C PHE A 115 21.81 -5.33 -8.54
N ASP A 116 21.97 -4.24 -9.28
CA ASP A 116 23.26 -3.88 -9.90
C ASP A 116 24.30 -3.52 -8.84
N VAL A 117 23.91 -2.68 -7.86
CA VAL A 117 24.78 -2.29 -6.74
C VAL A 117 25.24 -3.51 -5.94
N LEU A 118 24.30 -4.42 -5.65
CA LEU A 118 24.56 -5.64 -4.89
C LEU A 118 25.17 -6.76 -5.75
N LYS A 119 25.31 -6.55 -7.07
CA LYS A 119 25.80 -7.53 -8.06
C LYS A 119 24.99 -8.83 -8.05
N TYR A 120 23.68 -8.73 -7.84
CA TYR A 120 22.76 -9.86 -7.88
C TYR A 120 22.59 -10.32 -9.33
N LYS A 121 22.85 -11.60 -9.57
CA LYS A 121 22.59 -12.27 -10.85
C LYS A 121 21.16 -12.78 -10.89
N ASP A 122 20.61 -12.96 -12.10
CA ASP A 122 19.25 -13.48 -12.31
C ASP A 122 19.01 -14.80 -11.56
N GLU A 123 20.04 -15.65 -11.46
CA GLU A 123 20.01 -16.90 -10.68
C GLU A 123 19.71 -16.70 -9.19
N LEU A 124 20.29 -15.67 -8.56
CA LEU A 124 20.03 -15.36 -7.16
C LEU A 124 18.60 -14.84 -6.96
N ILE A 125 18.10 -14.04 -7.91
CA ILE A 125 16.74 -13.51 -7.89
C ILE A 125 15.73 -14.65 -8.07
N GLU A 126 16.01 -15.58 -8.99
CA GLU A 126 15.23 -16.80 -9.21
C GLU A 126 15.19 -17.68 -7.96
N ILE A 127 16.33 -17.84 -7.25
CA ILE A 127 16.38 -18.54 -5.97
C ILE A 127 15.44 -17.88 -4.94
N GLN A 128 15.47 -16.55 -4.79
CA GLN A 128 14.58 -15.86 -3.85
C GLN A 128 13.11 -16.03 -4.21
N GLN A 129 12.77 -15.91 -5.50
CA GLN A 129 11.40 -16.13 -5.96
C GLN A 129 10.92 -17.56 -5.67
N ARG A 130 11.75 -18.57 -5.92
CA ARG A 130 11.40 -19.97 -5.64
C ARG A 130 11.31 -20.26 -4.16
N LYS A 131 12.17 -19.68 -3.32
CA LYS A 131 12.00 -19.78 -1.86
C LYS A 131 10.65 -19.24 -1.42
N TYR A 132 10.20 -18.13 -2.00
CA TYR A 132 8.90 -17.53 -1.65
C TYR A 132 7.71 -18.36 -2.15
N PHE A 133 7.73 -18.83 -3.40
CA PHE A 133 6.60 -19.59 -3.96
C PHE A 133 6.56 -21.06 -3.55
N CYS A 134 7.72 -21.68 -3.36
CA CYS A 134 7.85 -23.10 -3.05
C CYS A 134 8.08 -23.36 -1.56
N PHE A 135 7.94 -22.36 -0.69
CA PHE A 135 7.99 -22.58 0.76
C PHE A 135 6.87 -23.53 1.20
N GLY A 136 7.21 -24.50 2.04
CA GLY A 136 6.28 -25.52 2.52
C GLY A 136 5.14 -24.91 3.34
N ALA A 137 3.91 -25.35 3.07
CA ALA A 137 2.83 -25.22 4.04
C ALA A 137 3.25 -25.88 5.37
N ASN A 138 2.81 -25.31 6.49
CA ASN A 138 3.03 -25.81 7.85
C ASN A 138 3.01 -27.35 7.92
N PRO A 139 3.90 -27.99 8.71
CA PRO A 139 3.86 -29.43 8.96
C PRO A 139 2.60 -29.92 9.70
N GLY A 140 1.56 -29.08 9.85
CA GLY A 140 0.28 -29.39 10.46
C GLY A 140 -0.89 -29.55 9.49
N HIS A 141 -0.72 -29.29 8.18
CA HIS A 141 -1.68 -29.74 7.17
C HIS A 141 -1.25 -31.11 6.67
N GLU A 142 -1.46 -32.13 7.51
CA GLU A 142 -1.50 -33.51 7.03
C GLU A 142 -2.58 -33.55 5.94
N SER A 143 -2.14 -33.62 4.68
CA SER A 143 -2.99 -34.16 3.62
C SER A 143 -3.44 -35.52 4.14
N GLY A 144 -4.75 -35.69 4.35
CA GLY A 144 -5.27 -36.93 4.89
C GLY A 144 -4.70 -38.12 4.09
N PRO A 145 -4.40 -39.27 4.72
CA PRO A 145 -3.62 -40.36 4.12
C PRO A 145 -4.26 -41.07 2.90
N ASN A 146 -5.29 -40.48 2.28
CA ASN A 146 -6.07 -41.04 1.17
C ASN A 146 -6.23 -40.13 -0.06
N GLU A 147 -5.63 -38.94 -0.14
CA GLU A 147 -5.65 -38.19 -1.41
C GLU A 147 -4.51 -38.63 -2.33
N VAL A 148 -4.85 -39.46 -3.32
CA VAL A 148 -3.98 -39.70 -4.49
C VAL A 148 -3.88 -38.38 -5.26
N LEU A 149 -2.87 -37.58 -4.93
CA LEU A 149 -2.61 -36.32 -5.63
C LEU A 149 -2.37 -36.59 -7.11
N GLY A 150 -3.13 -35.91 -7.97
CA GLY A 150 -2.92 -35.97 -9.41
C GLY A 150 -1.48 -35.59 -9.77
N HIS A 151 -0.91 -36.26 -10.78
CA HIS A 151 0.46 -36.00 -11.25
C HIS A 151 0.73 -34.55 -11.69
N CYS A 152 -0.32 -33.76 -11.96
CA CYS A 152 -0.22 -32.34 -12.31
C CYS A 152 -0.72 -31.41 -11.18
N SER A 153 -0.81 -31.89 -9.94
CA SER A 153 -1.17 -31.03 -8.80
C SER A 153 -0.08 -30.02 -8.48
N TRP A 154 -0.48 -28.84 -7.99
CA TRP A 154 0.46 -27.79 -7.59
C TRP A 154 1.48 -28.29 -6.56
N GLN A 155 1.06 -29.09 -5.57
CA GLN A 155 1.93 -29.68 -4.56
C GLN A 155 3.12 -30.42 -5.19
N VAL A 156 2.87 -31.30 -6.17
CA VAL A 156 3.92 -32.07 -6.85
C VAL A 156 4.87 -31.15 -7.62
N ILE A 157 4.32 -30.17 -8.34
CA ILE A 157 5.11 -29.21 -9.11
C ILE A 157 5.98 -28.34 -8.20
N ARG A 158 5.43 -27.91 -7.07
CA ARG A 158 6.12 -27.12 -6.06
C ARG A 158 7.34 -27.85 -5.52
N ASP A 159 7.18 -29.13 -5.17
CA ASP A 159 8.26 -29.96 -4.62
C ASP A 159 9.37 -30.18 -5.66
N MET A 160 9.01 -30.30 -6.95
CA MET A 160 10.00 -30.37 -8.04
C MET A 160 10.81 -29.08 -8.22
N LEU A 161 10.22 -27.93 -7.91
CA LEU A 161 10.82 -26.62 -8.11
C LEU A 161 11.47 -26.04 -6.85
N MET A 162 11.43 -26.76 -5.73
CA MET A 162 12.00 -26.32 -4.47
C MET A 162 13.52 -26.08 -4.57
N VAL A 163 13.99 -25.01 -3.95
CA VAL A 163 15.44 -24.72 -3.85
C VAL A 163 16.03 -25.65 -2.79
N TRP A 164 17.13 -26.31 -3.12
CA TRP A 164 17.86 -27.14 -2.17
C TRP A 164 18.98 -26.33 -1.51
N GLU A 165 19.07 -26.41 -0.19
CA GLU A 165 20.17 -25.84 0.59
C GLU A 165 21.13 -26.95 0.98
N ASP A 166 22.40 -26.80 0.64
CA ASP A 166 23.44 -27.72 1.09
C ASP A 166 23.65 -27.56 2.61
N PRO A 167 23.48 -28.63 3.41
CA PRO A 167 23.49 -28.53 4.87
C PRO A 167 24.86 -28.18 5.46
N ASP A 168 25.95 -28.44 4.73
CA ASP A 168 27.31 -28.21 5.21
C ASP A 168 27.84 -26.84 4.79
N THR A 169 27.43 -26.36 3.61
CA THR A 169 27.95 -25.12 3.01
C THR A 169 26.95 -23.97 2.99
N HIS A 170 25.67 -24.23 3.27
CA HIS A 170 24.56 -23.28 3.14
C HIS A 170 24.43 -22.67 1.73
N ILE A 171 24.99 -23.33 0.72
CA ILE A 171 24.87 -22.91 -0.68
C ILE A 171 23.51 -23.36 -1.19
N MET A 172 22.80 -22.43 -1.85
CA MET A 172 21.48 -22.66 -2.44
C MET A 172 21.62 -23.11 -3.90
N TYR A 173 20.93 -24.18 -4.27
CA TYR A 173 20.95 -24.74 -5.62
C TYR A 173 19.53 -24.82 -6.20
N LEU A 174 19.42 -24.38 -7.46
CA LEU A 174 18.24 -24.62 -8.26
C LEU A 174 18.16 -26.11 -8.66
N PRO A 175 16.94 -26.65 -8.82
CA PRO A 175 16.71 -27.96 -9.44
C PRO A 175 17.44 -28.13 -10.77
N SER A 176 17.74 -29.38 -11.11
CA SER A 176 18.37 -29.71 -12.39
C SER A 176 17.50 -29.25 -13.57
N GLN A 177 18.12 -28.88 -14.69
CA GLN A 177 17.41 -28.51 -15.91
C GLN A 177 16.36 -29.56 -16.33
N ARG A 178 16.67 -30.85 -16.17
CA ARG A 178 15.73 -31.93 -16.47
C ARG A 178 14.49 -31.85 -15.59
N THR A 179 14.66 -31.66 -14.28
CA THR A 179 13.57 -31.50 -13.33
C THR A 179 12.71 -30.28 -13.66
N GLU A 180 13.33 -29.17 -14.04
CA GLU A 180 12.60 -27.94 -14.40
C GLU A 180 11.79 -28.09 -15.69
N LEU A 181 12.34 -28.77 -16.71
CA LEU A 181 11.62 -29.07 -17.94
C LEU A 181 10.44 -30.03 -17.69
N ASP A 182 10.63 -31.04 -16.82
CA ASP A 182 9.55 -31.95 -16.42
C ASP A 182 8.46 -31.19 -15.63
N ALA A 183 8.84 -30.25 -14.76
CA ALA A 183 7.90 -29.38 -14.05
C ALA A 183 7.15 -28.45 -15.00
N LEU A 184 7.82 -27.92 -16.03
CA LEU A 184 7.21 -27.05 -17.03
C LEU A 184 6.10 -27.77 -17.82
N VAL A 185 6.32 -29.04 -18.21
CA VAL A 185 5.29 -29.86 -18.86
C VAL A 185 4.08 -30.06 -17.94
N ARG A 186 4.30 -30.24 -16.63
CA ARG A 186 3.21 -30.36 -15.65
C ARG A 186 2.48 -29.04 -15.43
N LEU A 187 3.19 -27.92 -15.46
CA LEU A 187 2.62 -26.57 -15.37
C LEU A 187 1.75 -26.25 -16.60
N GLU A 188 2.18 -26.65 -17.80
CA GLU A 188 1.38 -26.55 -19.03
C GLU A 188 0.08 -27.37 -18.89
N ALA A 189 0.18 -28.61 -18.40
CA ALA A 189 -1.00 -29.41 -18.10
C ALA A 189 -1.88 -28.82 -16.98
N TYR A 190 -1.29 -28.07 -16.04
CA TYR A 190 -2.00 -27.42 -14.93
C TYR A 190 -2.85 -26.24 -15.41
N ILE A 191 -2.30 -25.34 -16.23
CA ILE A 191 -3.07 -24.19 -16.74
C ILE A 191 -4.22 -24.59 -17.66
N ASN A 192 -4.09 -25.74 -18.33
CA ASN A 192 -5.13 -26.29 -19.21
C ASN A 192 -6.33 -26.92 -18.46
N GLN A 193 -6.30 -26.99 -17.12
CA GLN A 193 -7.40 -27.52 -16.30
C GLN A 193 -8.56 -26.52 -16.11
N GLY A 194 -8.41 -25.27 -16.57
CA GLY A 194 -9.42 -24.22 -16.40
C GLY A 194 -9.37 -23.60 -15.00
N LEU A 195 -8.32 -22.83 -14.74
CA LEU A 195 -8.09 -22.17 -13.45
C LEU A 195 -9.12 -21.06 -13.17
N SER A 196 -9.34 -20.77 -11.88
CA SER A 196 -10.17 -19.66 -11.43
C SER A 196 -9.65 -18.32 -11.97
N ASN A 197 -10.59 -17.46 -12.40
CA ASN A 197 -10.30 -16.08 -12.79
C ASN A 197 -10.07 -15.16 -11.59
N THR A 198 -10.47 -15.60 -10.39
CA THR A 198 -10.24 -14.91 -9.11
C THR A 198 -9.45 -15.84 -8.20
N PRO A 199 -8.14 -16.04 -8.48
CA PRO A 199 -7.36 -17.04 -7.78
C PRO A 199 -7.14 -16.64 -6.32
N ALA A 200 -7.17 -17.63 -5.41
CA ALA A 200 -6.56 -17.45 -4.09
C ALA A 200 -5.04 -17.17 -4.23
N VAL A 201 -4.40 -16.67 -3.18
CA VAL A 201 -2.97 -16.26 -3.22
C VAL A 201 -2.05 -17.38 -3.72
N GLU A 202 -2.40 -18.64 -3.48
CA GLU A 202 -1.61 -19.81 -3.87
C GLU A 202 -1.86 -20.28 -5.31
N GLU A 203 -2.96 -19.86 -5.93
CA GLU A 203 -3.45 -20.41 -7.21
C GLU A 203 -2.83 -19.75 -8.46
N TYR A 204 -2.24 -18.55 -8.34
CA TYR A 204 -1.57 -17.87 -9.45
C TYR A 204 -0.06 -18.12 -9.51
N ARG A 205 0.57 -18.55 -8.41
CA ARG A 205 2.01 -18.85 -8.33
C ARG A 205 2.48 -19.89 -9.36
N PRO A 206 1.72 -20.98 -9.65
CA PRO A 206 2.08 -21.92 -10.69
C PRO A 206 2.21 -21.23 -12.05
N CYS A 207 1.31 -20.29 -12.38
CA CYS A 207 1.34 -19.58 -13.65
C CYS A 207 2.59 -18.69 -13.77
N ILE A 208 2.98 -18.00 -12.69
CA ILE A 208 4.18 -17.15 -12.68
C ILE A 208 5.45 -17.99 -12.84
N LEU A 209 5.55 -19.14 -12.15
CA LEU A 209 6.69 -20.06 -12.33
C LEU A 209 6.71 -20.66 -13.74
N GLY A 210 5.55 -20.99 -14.29
CA GLY A 210 5.43 -21.48 -15.66
C GLY A 210 5.89 -20.44 -16.69
N LEU A 211 5.52 -19.17 -16.48
CA LEU A 211 6.01 -18.06 -17.28
C LEU A 211 7.54 -17.93 -17.19
N GLU A 212 8.10 -17.91 -15.98
CA GLU A 212 9.54 -17.79 -15.75
C GLU A 212 10.31 -18.91 -16.43
N LEU A 213 9.93 -20.17 -16.19
CA LEU A 213 10.57 -21.33 -16.83
C LEU A 213 10.43 -21.29 -18.36
N SER A 214 9.27 -20.84 -18.87
CA SER A 214 9.08 -20.68 -20.31
C SER A 214 10.03 -19.64 -20.90
N LEU A 215 10.29 -18.54 -20.21
CA LEU A 215 11.23 -17.52 -20.64
C LEU A 215 12.68 -18.01 -20.53
N LYS A 216 13.04 -18.66 -19.41
CA LYS A 216 14.37 -19.27 -19.18
C LYS A 216 14.75 -20.28 -20.25
N TYR A 217 13.79 -21.06 -20.73
CA TYR A 217 13.99 -22.10 -21.75
C TYR A 217 13.53 -21.71 -23.16
N GLU A 218 13.38 -20.41 -23.42
CA GLU A 218 13.07 -19.85 -24.75
C GLU A 218 11.84 -20.50 -25.42
N ARG A 219 10.76 -20.68 -24.65
CA ARG A 219 9.46 -21.18 -25.11
C ARG A 219 8.44 -20.05 -25.21
N PRO A 220 8.51 -19.18 -26.25
CA PRO A 220 7.69 -17.98 -26.30
C PRO A 220 6.20 -18.29 -26.37
N GLN A 221 5.75 -19.32 -27.11
CA GLN A 221 4.33 -19.64 -27.20
C GLN A 221 3.75 -19.98 -25.82
N LEU A 222 4.43 -20.86 -25.08
CA LEU A 222 4.01 -21.25 -23.75
C LEU A 222 4.08 -20.09 -22.75
N ALA A 223 5.11 -19.23 -22.86
CA ALA A 223 5.17 -17.98 -22.08
C ALA A 223 3.96 -17.07 -22.34
N HIS A 224 3.49 -16.99 -23.59
CA HIS A 224 2.28 -16.21 -23.94
C HIS A 224 1.01 -16.85 -23.36
N GLU A 225 0.92 -18.17 -23.32
CA GLU A 225 -0.21 -18.88 -22.72
C GLU A 225 -0.29 -18.61 -21.21
N PHE A 226 0.81 -18.79 -20.48
CA PHE A 226 0.88 -18.44 -19.06
C PHE A 226 0.55 -16.97 -18.80
N LEU A 227 1.14 -16.06 -19.60
CA LEU A 227 0.84 -14.63 -19.46
C LEU A 227 -0.63 -14.32 -19.77
N GLY A 228 -1.26 -15.02 -20.70
CA GLY A 228 -2.69 -14.91 -21.00
C GLY A 228 -3.58 -15.33 -19.84
N THR A 229 -3.22 -16.44 -19.17
CA THR A 229 -3.91 -16.87 -17.94
C THR A 229 -3.74 -15.86 -16.82
N ILE A 230 -2.52 -15.36 -16.59
CA ILE A 230 -2.23 -14.32 -15.58
C ILE A 230 -3.01 -13.04 -15.89
N ALA A 231 -3.08 -12.63 -17.17
CA ALA A 231 -3.83 -11.45 -17.58
C ALA A 231 -5.34 -11.61 -17.29
N THR A 232 -5.91 -12.80 -17.52
CA THR A 232 -7.29 -13.12 -17.16
C THR A 232 -7.51 -13.07 -15.65
N GLN A 233 -6.55 -13.59 -14.87
CA GLN A 233 -6.60 -13.56 -13.41
C GLN A 233 -6.51 -12.14 -12.84
N ILE A 234 -5.65 -11.29 -13.42
CA ILE A 234 -5.57 -9.86 -13.07
C ILE A 234 -6.89 -9.16 -13.37
N ALA A 235 -7.48 -9.43 -14.54
CA ALA A 235 -8.76 -8.84 -14.94
C ALA A 235 -9.92 -9.30 -14.03
N GLY A 236 -9.91 -10.57 -13.60
CA GLY A 236 -10.94 -11.12 -12.72
C GLY A 236 -10.80 -10.69 -11.26
N ALA A 237 -9.59 -10.64 -10.71
CA ALA A 237 -9.34 -10.33 -9.30
C ALA A 237 -9.61 -8.87 -8.90
N GLY A 238 -9.58 -7.93 -9.87
CA GLY A 238 -9.83 -6.51 -9.61
C GLY A 238 -8.98 -5.97 -8.45
N PRO A 239 -9.59 -5.42 -7.37
CA PRO A 239 -8.90 -4.96 -6.15
C PRO A 239 -7.85 -5.91 -5.57
N LEU A 240 -8.06 -7.21 -5.71
CA LEU A 240 -7.23 -8.26 -5.14
C LEU A 240 -6.04 -8.65 -6.04
N ALA A 241 -5.85 -7.98 -7.20
CA ALA A 241 -4.78 -8.31 -8.15
C ALA A 241 -3.39 -7.81 -7.74
N ASN A 242 -3.26 -6.98 -6.69
CA ASN A 242 -1.97 -6.37 -6.33
C ASN A 242 -0.85 -7.38 -6.01
N PRO A 243 -1.09 -8.48 -5.28
CA PRO A 243 -0.10 -9.53 -5.09
C PRO A 243 0.38 -10.15 -6.41
N ILE A 244 -0.56 -10.43 -7.34
CA ILE A 244 -0.25 -11.00 -8.67
C ILE A 244 0.67 -10.06 -9.46
N LEU A 245 0.34 -8.76 -9.50
CA LEU A 245 1.14 -7.75 -10.21
C LEU A 245 2.55 -7.61 -9.61
N ARG A 246 2.66 -7.63 -8.28
CA ARG A 246 3.95 -7.58 -7.60
C ARG A 246 4.80 -8.81 -7.94
N ASP A 247 4.23 -10.00 -7.78
CA ASP A 247 4.92 -11.26 -7.99
C ASP A 247 5.30 -11.47 -9.47
N LEU A 248 4.45 -10.98 -10.39
CA LEU A 248 4.75 -10.94 -11.82
C LEU A 248 5.92 -10.00 -12.13
N ALA A 249 5.95 -8.79 -11.57
CA ALA A 249 7.04 -7.85 -11.76
C ALA A 249 8.37 -8.35 -11.20
N LEU A 250 8.34 -9.16 -10.13
CA LEU A 250 9.50 -9.78 -9.52
C LEU A 250 9.99 -11.04 -10.26
N THR A 251 9.40 -11.36 -11.41
CA THR A 251 9.85 -12.48 -12.25
C THR A 251 11.15 -12.10 -12.97
N PRO A 252 12.27 -12.82 -12.75
CA PRO A 252 13.59 -12.43 -13.23
C PRO A 252 13.65 -12.02 -14.72
N ARG A 253 12.90 -12.74 -15.57
CA ARG A 253 12.95 -12.57 -17.02
C ARG A 253 11.74 -11.82 -17.59
N ILE A 254 10.90 -11.19 -16.76
CA ILE A 254 9.63 -10.58 -17.19
C ILE A 254 9.78 -9.51 -18.28
N GLY A 255 10.87 -8.72 -18.24
CA GLY A 255 11.09 -7.65 -19.21
C GLY A 255 11.18 -8.15 -20.66
N HIS A 256 11.62 -9.40 -20.87
CA HIS A 256 11.72 -10.00 -22.21
C HIS A 256 10.38 -10.09 -22.93
N ILE A 257 9.30 -10.38 -22.19
CA ILE A 257 7.95 -10.50 -22.77
C ILE A 257 7.20 -9.17 -22.75
N VAL A 258 7.37 -8.35 -21.71
CA VAL A 258 6.68 -7.07 -21.55
C VAL A 258 6.87 -6.13 -22.75
N ARG A 259 8.10 -6.03 -23.27
CA ARG A 259 8.41 -5.15 -24.41
C ARG A 259 7.59 -5.47 -25.67
N SER A 260 7.22 -6.73 -25.84
CA SER A 260 6.69 -7.26 -27.10
C SER A 260 5.22 -7.64 -27.02
N ASN A 261 4.60 -7.54 -25.85
CA ASN A 261 3.32 -8.19 -25.58
C ASN A 261 2.26 -7.20 -25.05
N SER A 262 1.10 -7.19 -25.70
CA SER A 262 -0.04 -6.36 -25.33
C SER A 262 -1.15 -7.11 -24.57
N CYS A 263 -0.98 -8.38 -24.22
CA CYS A 263 -1.99 -9.19 -23.51
C CYS A 263 -2.45 -8.50 -22.22
N LEU A 264 -1.52 -7.98 -21.41
CA LEU A 264 -1.86 -7.23 -20.19
C LEU A 264 -2.62 -5.93 -20.53
N LYS A 265 -2.16 -5.18 -21.53
CA LYS A 265 -2.84 -3.99 -22.07
C LYS A 265 -4.28 -4.29 -22.54
N HIS A 266 -4.50 -5.41 -23.22
CA HIS A 266 -5.81 -5.79 -23.73
C HIS A 266 -6.74 -6.29 -22.62
N ALA A 267 -6.22 -7.04 -21.66
CA ALA A 267 -6.98 -7.55 -20.53
C ALA A 267 -7.51 -6.42 -19.64
N THR A 268 -6.70 -5.38 -19.40
CA THR A 268 -7.10 -4.24 -18.55
C THR A 268 -7.67 -3.04 -19.32
N ARG A 269 -7.63 -3.08 -20.65
CA ARG A 269 -8.11 -2.03 -21.57
C ARG A 269 -7.46 -0.65 -21.39
N LEU A 270 -6.31 -0.55 -20.71
CA LEU A 270 -5.57 0.71 -20.61
C LEU A 270 -4.98 1.08 -21.99
N ASN A 271 -5.41 2.19 -22.58
CA ASN A 271 -4.83 2.69 -23.84
C ASN A 271 -3.66 3.66 -23.60
N ARG A 272 -2.85 3.89 -24.64
CA ARG A 272 -1.62 4.69 -24.55
C ARG A 272 -1.90 6.15 -24.19
N SER A 273 -2.91 6.77 -24.81
CA SER A 273 -3.27 8.16 -24.52
C SER A 273 -3.61 8.35 -23.04
N ARG A 274 -4.39 7.43 -22.47
CA ARG A 274 -4.73 7.44 -21.04
C ARG A 274 -3.51 7.22 -20.15
N ALA A 275 -2.63 6.27 -20.50
CA ALA A 275 -1.39 6.02 -19.76
C ALA A 275 -0.50 7.27 -19.73
N GLN A 276 -0.38 7.99 -20.85
CA GLN A 276 0.38 9.24 -20.95
C GLN A 276 -0.21 10.36 -20.10
N THR A 277 -1.52 10.58 -20.18
CA THR A 277 -2.20 11.59 -19.35
C THR A 277 -1.96 11.34 -17.87
N ILE A 278 -2.17 10.10 -17.42
CA ILE A 278 -1.95 9.72 -16.03
C ILE A 278 -0.50 9.96 -15.62
N ALA A 279 0.46 9.47 -16.41
CA ALA A 279 1.86 9.58 -16.06
C ALA A 279 2.29 11.05 -15.95
N PHE A 280 1.78 11.90 -16.84
CA PHE A 280 2.03 13.34 -16.81
C PHE A 280 1.42 14.00 -15.56
N GLU A 281 0.15 13.75 -15.26
CA GLU A 281 -0.53 14.27 -14.07
C GLU A 281 0.14 13.78 -12.77
N THR A 282 0.61 12.53 -12.77
CA THR A 282 1.34 11.92 -11.65
C THR A 282 2.68 12.62 -11.44
N ALA A 283 3.49 12.77 -12.51
CA ALA A 283 4.77 13.48 -12.44
C ALA A 283 4.60 14.94 -12.00
N GLN A 284 3.56 15.63 -12.49
CA GLN A 284 3.24 16.99 -12.08
C GLN A 284 2.82 17.07 -10.61
N SER A 285 2.08 16.07 -10.12
CA SER A 285 1.68 15.99 -8.71
C SER A 285 2.86 15.75 -7.79
N ILE A 286 3.83 14.92 -8.22
CA ILE A 286 5.10 14.71 -7.50
C ILE A 286 5.89 16.02 -7.43
N ASP A 287 6.11 16.69 -8.56
CA ASP A 287 6.83 17.97 -8.61
C ASP A 287 6.14 19.03 -7.73
N SER A 288 4.80 19.10 -7.78
CA SER A 288 4.02 19.98 -6.90
C SER A 288 4.20 19.61 -5.42
N ARG A 289 4.19 18.32 -5.10
CA ARG A 289 4.31 17.81 -3.73
C ARG A 289 5.70 18.08 -3.13
N PHE A 290 6.75 18.03 -3.93
CA PHE A 290 8.12 18.35 -3.48
C PHE A 290 8.36 19.86 -3.38
N ARG A 291 7.73 20.67 -4.24
CA ARG A 291 7.88 22.13 -4.18
C ARG A 291 7.05 22.78 -3.07
N TRP A 292 5.83 22.30 -2.85
CA TRP A 292 4.83 22.99 -2.02
C TRP A 292 4.42 22.20 -0.77
N GLY A 293 4.93 20.98 -0.60
CA GLY A 293 4.54 20.10 0.51
C GLY A 293 3.18 19.42 0.29
N GLU A 294 2.66 18.79 1.34
CA GLU A 294 1.34 18.13 1.34
C GLU A 294 0.24 19.12 0.96
N ALA A 295 -0.63 18.73 0.03
CA ALA A 295 -1.78 19.54 -0.34
C ALA A 295 -2.80 19.55 0.81
N ARG A 296 -3.13 20.75 1.29
CA ARG A 296 -4.07 20.97 2.40
C ARG A 296 -5.29 21.79 1.95
N PRO A 297 -6.21 21.21 1.15
CA PRO A 297 -7.35 21.92 0.57
C PRO A 297 -8.31 22.46 1.64
N TYR A 298 -8.29 21.87 2.85
CA TYR A 298 -9.14 22.24 3.97
C TYR A 298 -8.43 23.11 5.03
N ALA A 299 -7.15 23.47 4.82
CA ALA A 299 -6.40 24.29 5.77
C ALA A 299 -7.03 25.67 6.02
N ALA A 300 -7.76 26.20 5.05
CA ALA A 300 -8.43 27.50 5.16
C ALA A 300 -9.78 27.44 5.89
N LEU A 301 -10.34 26.24 6.14
CA LEU A 301 -11.62 26.10 6.83
C LEU A 301 -11.47 26.42 8.32
N SER A 302 -12.46 27.10 8.90
CA SER A 302 -12.57 27.18 10.37
C SER A 302 -12.85 25.80 10.95
N TRP A 303 -12.70 25.64 12.26
CA TRP A 303 -13.04 24.40 12.93
C TRP A 303 -14.50 24.00 12.74
N GLU A 304 -15.42 24.94 12.83
CA GLU A 304 -16.85 24.72 12.65
C GLU A 304 -17.14 24.26 11.22
N ALA A 305 -16.58 24.93 10.22
CA ALA A 305 -16.78 24.54 8.82
C ALA A 305 -16.19 23.16 8.51
N LEU A 306 -15.02 22.86 9.07
CA LEU A 306 -14.36 21.56 8.88
C LEU A 306 -15.17 20.42 9.52
N LEU A 307 -15.68 20.63 10.73
CA LEU A 307 -16.51 19.67 11.44
C LEU A 307 -17.84 19.41 10.74
N SER A 308 -18.50 20.47 10.24
CA SER A 308 -19.73 20.33 9.45
C SER A 308 -19.50 19.57 8.14
N GLU A 309 -18.39 19.82 7.44
CA GLU A 309 -18.09 19.09 6.20
C GLU A 309 -17.92 17.58 6.46
N ILE A 310 -17.36 17.21 7.61
CA ILE A 310 -17.13 15.81 7.98
C ILE A 310 -18.42 15.12 8.32
N GLU A 311 -19.30 15.77 9.09
CA GLU A 311 -20.64 15.26 9.34
C GLU A 311 -21.36 14.97 8.01
N ILE A 312 -21.29 15.90 7.06
CA ILE A 312 -21.91 15.77 5.74
C ILE A 312 -21.30 14.62 4.94
N LEU A 313 -19.97 14.52 4.86
CA LEU A 313 -19.32 13.48 4.07
C LEU A 313 -19.48 12.09 4.68
N GLU A 314 -19.40 11.95 6.00
CA GLU A 314 -19.61 10.65 6.65
C GLU A 314 -21.06 10.18 6.56
N SER A 315 -22.01 11.07 6.81
CA SER A 315 -23.43 10.72 6.66
C SER A 315 -23.77 10.30 5.23
N LYS A 316 -23.11 10.87 4.22
CA LYS A 316 -23.26 10.46 2.81
C LYS A 316 -22.56 9.14 2.49
N ALA A 317 -21.34 8.94 2.98
CA ALA A 317 -20.56 7.73 2.74
C ALA A 317 -21.27 6.50 3.30
N TRP A 318 -21.98 6.66 4.42
CA TRP A 318 -22.66 5.58 5.14
C TRP A 318 -24.18 5.77 5.05
N ASN A 319 -24.73 5.42 3.88
CA ASN A 319 -26.15 5.62 3.52
C ASN A 319 -27.10 4.51 4.03
N ASP A 320 -26.62 3.56 4.84
CA ASP A 320 -27.42 2.51 5.48
C ASP A 320 -27.78 2.91 6.91
N GLU A 321 -28.98 2.54 7.39
CA GLU A 321 -29.67 2.80 8.68
C GLU A 321 -28.84 2.81 10.00
N HIS A 322 -27.70 3.46 10.04
CA HIS A 322 -26.83 3.56 11.22
C HIS A 322 -27.09 4.92 11.86
N GLU A 323 -27.83 4.91 12.98
CA GLU A 323 -27.79 6.04 13.90
C GLU A 323 -26.33 6.25 14.36
N PRO A 324 -25.85 7.51 14.43
CA PRO A 324 -24.48 7.78 14.82
C PRO A 324 -24.19 7.16 16.19
N TYR A 325 -23.04 6.48 16.31
CA TYR A 325 -22.59 5.95 17.59
C TYR A 325 -22.13 7.13 18.43
N LEU A 326 -22.95 7.53 19.41
CA LEU A 326 -22.87 8.78 20.16
C LEU A 326 -23.30 9.99 19.31
N PRO A 327 -23.78 11.10 19.92
CA PRO A 327 -24.07 12.30 19.16
C PRO A 327 -22.79 12.75 18.42
N PHE A 328 -22.91 12.98 17.11
CA PHE A 328 -21.78 13.33 16.25
C PHE A 328 -21.02 14.54 16.82
N PHE A 329 -21.77 15.57 17.21
CA PHE A 329 -21.28 16.68 18.03
C PHE A 329 -21.70 16.54 19.48
N ARG A 330 -20.74 16.73 20.38
CA ARG A 330 -20.96 16.80 21.83
C ARG A 330 -20.98 18.26 22.28
N PRO A 331 -21.65 18.60 23.39
CA PRO A 331 -21.59 19.95 23.94
C PRO A 331 -20.13 20.41 24.12
N PRO A 332 -19.79 21.68 23.83
CA PRO A 332 -18.47 22.24 24.06
C PRO A 332 -17.91 21.97 25.46
N ALA A 333 -16.60 21.72 25.54
CA ALA A 333 -15.89 21.66 26.81
C ALA A 333 -15.74 23.05 27.40
N SER A 334 -16.00 23.19 28.70
CA SER A 334 -15.73 24.42 29.42
C SER A 334 -14.22 24.62 29.61
N ILE A 335 -13.78 25.88 29.77
CA ILE A 335 -12.37 26.19 30.04
C ILE A 335 -11.92 25.54 31.36
N GLU A 336 -12.82 25.48 32.34
CA GLU A 336 -12.57 24.85 33.64
C GLU A 336 -12.40 23.33 33.50
N GLN A 337 -13.17 22.66 32.64
CA GLN A 337 -12.99 21.24 32.35
C GLN A 337 -11.60 20.97 31.74
N ILE A 338 -11.23 21.73 30.71
CA ILE A 338 -9.93 21.61 30.04
C ILE A 338 -8.80 21.85 31.06
N THR A 339 -8.88 22.94 31.83
CA THR A 339 -7.85 23.30 32.83
C THR A 339 -7.72 22.23 33.91
N ARG A 340 -8.84 21.68 34.39
CA ARG A 340 -8.85 20.59 35.38
C ARG A 340 -8.16 19.34 34.85
N VAL A 341 -8.39 19.00 33.58
CA VAL A 341 -7.80 17.83 32.94
C VAL A 341 -6.30 18.06 32.66
N GLU A 342 -5.90 19.24 32.20
CA GLU A 342 -4.49 19.62 32.06
C GLU A 342 -3.74 19.47 33.40
N GLN A 343 -4.34 19.92 34.50
CA GLN A 343 -3.80 19.73 35.86
C GLN A 343 -3.72 18.25 36.27
N LYS A 344 -4.75 17.45 35.95
CA LYS A 344 -4.77 16.00 36.24
C LYS A 344 -3.69 15.25 35.45
N LEU A 345 -3.51 15.60 34.17
CA LEU A 345 -2.54 14.95 33.28
C LEU A 345 -1.11 15.48 33.50
N GLY A 346 -0.95 16.64 34.12
CA GLY A 346 0.34 17.29 34.34
C GLY A 346 0.96 17.89 33.07
N VAL A 347 0.15 18.22 32.07
CA VAL A 347 0.59 18.75 30.78
C VAL A 347 -0.36 19.83 30.26
N THR A 348 0.12 20.67 29.36
CA THR A 348 -0.73 21.58 28.58
C THR A 348 -1.11 20.90 27.27
N LEU A 349 -2.41 20.78 26.99
CA LEU A 349 -2.92 20.17 25.77
C LEU A 349 -2.58 21.03 24.54
N PRO A 350 -2.46 20.42 23.34
CA PRO A 350 -2.25 21.15 22.09
C PRO A 350 -3.29 22.27 21.89
N GLN A 351 -2.85 23.43 21.39
CA GLN A 351 -3.74 24.57 21.22
C GLN A 351 -4.86 24.29 20.19
N ASP A 352 -4.53 23.63 19.09
CA ASP A 352 -5.50 23.20 18.07
C ASP A 352 -6.50 22.17 18.63
N TYR A 353 -6.06 21.28 19.52
CA TYR A 353 -6.96 20.36 20.22
C TYR A 353 -7.92 21.10 21.17
N LYS A 354 -7.44 22.08 21.92
CA LYS A 354 -8.29 22.90 22.80
C LYS A 354 -9.33 23.72 22.02
N GLU A 355 -8.98 24.22 20.84
CA GLU A 355 -9.92 24.91 19.96
C GLU A 355 -11.04 23.98 19.48
N PHE A 356 -10.70 22.75 19.10
CA PHE A 356 -11.69 21.73 18.80
C PHE A 356 -12.60 21.40 19.99
N LEU A 357 -12.03 21.19 21.19
CA LEU A 357 -12.80 20.85 22.39
C LEU A 357 -13.81 21.95 22.78
N LYS A 358 -13.51 23.22 22.47
CA LYS A 358 -14.44 24.36 22.65
C LYS A 358 -15.61 24.37 21.67
N ILE A 359 -15.59 23.54 20.64
CA ILE A 359 -16.67 23.40 19.66
C ILE A 359 -17.40 22.07 19.89
N SER A 360 -16.65 20.98 20.10
CA SER A 360 -17.20 19.67 20.41
C SER A 360 -16.30 18.93 21.41
N ASN A 361 -16.83 18.56 22.57
CA ASN A 361 -16.08 17.84 23.62
C ASN A 361 -15.95 16.34 23.31
N GLY A 362 -15.13 16.01 22.32
CA GLY A 362 -15.09 14.70 21.67
C GLY A 362 -15.91 14.71 20.38
N LEU A 363 -15.91 13.60 19.64
CA LEU A 363 -16.59 13.51 18.35
C LEU A 363 -17.10 12.09 18.12
N GLY A 364 -18.34 11.98 17.69
CA GLY A 364 -18.92 10.70 17.29
C GLY A 364 -18.38 10.20 15.93
N SER A 365 -18.96 9.09 15.47
CA SER A 365 -18.72 8.52 14.15
C SER A 365 -19.98 7.86 13.63
N PHE A 366 -20.25 8.00 12.33
CA PHE A 366 -21.30 7.21 11.67
C PHE A 366 -20.85 5.76 11.40
N ASN A 367 -19.55 5.48 11.46
CA ASN A 367 -18.99 4.13 11.34
C ASN A 367 -17.76 3.95 12.25
N ARG A 368 -17.94 3.23 13.36
CA ARG A 368 -16.88 2.97 14.34
C ARG A 368 -15.76 2.04 13.84
N TYR A 369 -16.00 1.27 12.78
CA TYR A 369 -15.03 0.32 12.23
C TYR A 369 -13.93 1.02 11.44
N ASP A 370 -14.32 2.03 10.64
CA ASP A 370 -13.38 2.77 9.79
C ASP A 370 -12.88 4.05 10.44
N VAL A 371 -13.67 4.66 11.33
CA VAL A 371 -13.24 5.85 12.06
C VAL A 371 -13.58 5.80 13.54
N ALA A 372 -12.54 5.73 14.36
CA ALA A 372 -12.64 5.74 15.82
C ALA A 372 -13.24 7.06 16.33
N PRO A 373 -14.27 7.02 17.20
CA PRO A 373 -14.76 8.19 17.92
C PRO A 373 -13.67 8.83 18.78
N LEU A 374 -13.79 10.15 19.02
CA LEU A 374 -12.90 10.90 19.90
C LEU A 374 -13.52 11.01 21.31
N LEU A 375 -12.71 10.70 22.32
CA LEU A 375 -13.08 10.82 23.72
C LEU A 375 -13.35 12.27 24.10
N SER A 376 -14.20 12.46 25.11
CA SER A 376 -14.32 13.77 25.76
C SER A 376 -13.06 14.09 26.56
N VAL A 377 -12.84 15.38 26.84
CA VAL A 377 -11.69 15.83 27.63
C VAL A 377 -11.63 15.20 29.03
N ASP A 378 -12.76 14.81 29.61
CA ASP A 378 -12.78 14.18 30.94
C ASP A 378 -12.42 12.68 30.89
N GLU A 379 -12.50 12.08 29.71
CA GLU A 379 -12.26 10.65 29.46
C GLU A 379 -10.84 10.36 28.96
N ILE A 380 -10.09 11.35 28.46
CA ILE A 380 -8.71 11.13 28.00
C ILE A 380 -7.77 10.74 29.16
N PHE A 381 -6.78 9.91 28.85
CA PHE A 381 -5.84 9.39 29.83
C PHE A 381 -4.48 9.07 29.22
N TRP A 382 -3.47 8.92 30.08
CA TRP A 382 -2.16 8.39 29.70
C TRP A 382 -2.22 6.87 29.56
N ASP A 383 -1.97 6.37 28.36
CA ASP A 383 -1.85 4.94 28.08
C ASP A 383 -0.37 4.54 28.00
N THR A 384 0.01 3.47 28.68
CA THR A 384 1.39 2.98 28.79
C THR A 384 1.61 1.63 28.11
N ARG A 385 0.64 1.15 27.32
CA ARG A 385 0.72 -0.18 26.65
C ARG A 385 1.68 -0.25 25.46
N TYR A 386 2.40 0.83 25.16
CA TYR A 386 3.18 1.02 23.93
C TYR A 386 4.70 1.02 24.16
N ASP A 387 5.17 0.52 25.30
CA ASP A 387 6.58 0.51 25.73
C ASP A 387 7.57 -0.13 24.72
N GLY A 388 7.08 -1.08 23.92
CA GLY A 388 7.84 -1.73 22.85
C GLY A 388 8.02 -0.89 21.58
N LEU A 389 7.29 0.21 21.42
CA LEU A 389 7.35 1.07 20.24
C LEU A 389 8.33 2.23 20.43
N LYS A 390 8.88 2.73 19.32
CA LYS A 390 9.78 3.88 19.31
C LYS A 390 9.04 5.18 19.00
N ALA A 391 9.49 6.27 19.61
CA ALA A 391 8.94 7.61 19.40
C ALA A 391 9.36 8.19 18.03
N GLU A 392 8.87 7.57 16.96
CA GLU A 392 9.17 7.98 15.60
C GLU A 392 8.39 9.25 15.24
N TYR A 393 9.05 10.41 15.23
CA TYR A 393 8.44 11.68 14.81
C TYR A 393 8.46 11.92 13.29
N ARG A 394 9.25 11.13 12.56
CA ARG A 394 9.29 11.02 11.11
C ARG A 394 9.53 9.56 10.73
N ARG A 395 9.42 9.21 9.45
CA ARG A 395 9.81 7.87 8.98
C ARG A 395 11.33 7.77 8.99
N PHE A 396 11.85 6.72 9.61
CA PHE A 396 13.28 6.39 9.61
C PHE A 396 13.53 5.17 8.72
N GLU A 397 14.63 5.22 7.95
CA GLU A 397 15.00 4.15 7.00
C GLU A 397 15.97 3.13 7.60
N SER A 398 16.47 3.38 8.81
CA SER A 398 17.54 2.59 9.43
C SER A 398 17.12 2.09 10.82
N ASP A 399 17.09 0.78 11.01
CA ASP A 399 16.89 0.15 12.32
C ASP A 399 17.93 0.63 13.34
N SER A 400 19.13 0.99 12.88
CA SER A 400 20.17 1.56 13.74
C SER A 400 19.83 2.96 14.25
N LEU A 401 19.09 3.76 13.49
CA LEU A 401 18.57 5.06 13.93
C LEU A 401 17.32 4.87 14.78
N ILE A 402 16.41 3.99 14.36
CA ILE A 402 15.18 3.67 15.11
C ILE A 402 15.51 3.16 16.52
N SER A 403 16.55 2.33 16.65
CA SER A 403 16.99 1.82 17.95
C SER A 403 17.55 2.89 18.89
N GLN A 404 18.04 4.02 18.37
CA GLN A 404 18.49 5.17 19.16
C GLN A 404 17.33 6.00 19.72
N LEU A 405 16.15 5.93 19.10
CA LEU A 405 14.97 6.67 19.55
C LEU A 405 14.51 6.18 20.93
N PRO A 406 13.92 7.07 21.76
CA PRO A 406 13.31 6.68 23.02
C PRO A 406 12.06 5.83 22.78
N SER A 407 11.73 4.99 23.75
CA SER A 407 10.50 4.20 23.72
C SER A 407 9.26 5.06 24.03
N LEU A 408 8.11 4.70 23.47
CA LEU A 408 6.81 5.28 23.79
C LEU A 408 6.36 4.81 25.19
N ASN A 409 6.90 5.45 26.22
CA ASN A 409 6.61 5.10 27.63
C ASN A 409 5.16 5.42 28.01
N ARG A 410 4.60 6.47 27.43
CA ARG A 410 3.19 6.86 27.56
C ARG A 410 2.75 7.63 26.33
N ILE A 411 1.47 7.52 26.02
CA ILE A 411 0.80 8.31 25.00
C ILE A 411 -0.49 8.89 25.57
N LEU A 412 -0.91 10.03 25.07
CA LEU A 412 -2.21 10.58 25.42
C LEU A 412 -3.25 9.96 24.49
N GLN A 413 -4.07 9.08 25.07
CA GLN A 413 -5.15 8.38 24.39
C GLN A 413 -6.33 9.33 24.21
N VAL A 414 -6.65 9.66 22.95
CA VAL A 414 -7.74 10.58 22.58
C VAL A 414 -8.87 9.90 21.81
N THR A 415 -8.70 8.64 21.40
CA THR A 415 -9.75 7.84 20.77
C THR A 415 -10.40 6.87 21.72
N ASP A 416 -11.68 6.65 21.50
CA ASP A 416 -12.43 5.60 22.15
C ASP A 416 -12.09 4.26 21.49
N THR A 417 -11.46 3.35 22.23
CA THR A 417 -10.95 2.08 21.70
C THR A 417 -11.78 0.92 22.22
N ASP A 418 -12.61 0.34 21.36
CA ASP A 418 -13.22 -0.98 21.58
C ASP A 418 -12.33 -2.09 20.97
N GLU A 419 -12.55 -3.34 21.39
CA GLU A 419 -11.76 -4.52 20.96
C GLU A 419 -11.77 -4.75 19.44
N ASP A 420 -12.74 -4.19 18.70
CA ASP A 420 -12.92 -4.39 17.25
C ASP A 420 -12.28 -3.29 16.38
N GLN A 421 -11.64 -2.27 16.96
CA GLN A 421 -11.09 -1.15 16.19
C GLN A 421 -9.66 -1.42 15.73
N TYR A 422 -9.38 -1.08 14.47
CA TYR A 422 -8.09 -1.36 13.83
C TYR A 422 -7.15 -0.15 13.76
N LEU A 423 -7.66 1.07 13.97
CA LEU A 423 -6.92 2.33 13.84
C LEU A 423 -7.18 3.24 15.04
N TYR A 424 -6.11 3.66 15.70
CA TYR A 424 -6.14 4.49 16.91
C TYR A 424 -5.44 5.82 16.66
N TRP A 425 -6.01 6.92 17.16
CA TRP A 425 -5.38 8.23 17.10
C TRP A 425 -4.73 8.55 18.44
N LEU A 426 -3.45 8.90 18.40
CA LEU A 426 -2.60 9.06 19.55
C LEU A 426 -1.98 10.45 19.56
N LEU A 427 -1.78 11.01 20.74
CA LEU A 427 -1.00 12.24 20.93
C LEU A 427 0.27 11.92 21.73
N ILE A 428 1.42 12.27 21.18
CA ILE A 428 2.74 12.09 21.78
C ILE A 428 3.21 13.44 22.32
N GLU A 429 3.68 13.43 23.57
CA GLU A 429 4.04 14.64 24.28
C GLU A 429 5.29 15.33 23.70
N PRO A 430 5.36 16.67 23.76
CA PRO A 430 6.46 17.45 23.17
C PRO A 430 7.85 17.02 23.66
N SER A 431 8.00 16.79 24.97
CA SER A 431 9.26 16.38 25.60
C SER A 431 9.85 15.09 25.02
N LEU A 432 8.99 14.10 24.72
CA LEU A 432 9.42 12.83 24.15
C LEU A 432 9.83 12.98 22.68
N ILE A 433 9.16 13.88 21.93
CA ILE A 433 9.54 14.21 20.55
C ILE A 433 10.87 14.95 20.52
N GLN A 434 11.09 15.86 21.47
CA GLN A 434 12.36 16.55 21.62
C GLN A 434 13.50 15.57 21.94
N GLU A 435 13.30 14.65 22.90
CA GLU A 435 14.25 13.59 23.21
C GLU A 435 14.56 12.71 21.98
N ALA A 436 13.53 12.37 21.19
CA ALA A 436 13.69 11.60 19.97
C ALA A 436 14.54 12.34 18.92
N ARG A 437 14.34 13.65 18.73
CA ARG A 437 15.16 14.47 17.82
C ARG A 437 16.62 14.54 18.28
N GLU A 438 16.83 14.82 19.56
CA GLU A 438 18.16 14.91 20.15
C GLU A 438 18.93 13.59 20.03
N SER A 439 18.24 12.45 20.16
CA SER A 439 18.85 11.12 20.03
C SER A 439 19.49 10.84 18.66
N VAL A 440 19.01 11.52 17.61
CA VAL A 440 19.53 11.39 16.24
C VAL A 440 20.29 12.65 15.78
N GLY A 441 20.58 13.58 16.69
CA GLY A 441 21.32 14.82 16.41
C GLY A 441 20.53 15.86 15.62
N GLU A 442 19.19 15.78 15.65
CA GLU A 442 18.29 16.77 15.05
C GLU A 442 17.78 17.75 16.10
N ASP A 443 17.33 18.92 15.64
CA ASP A 443 16.66 19.93 16.45
C ASP A 443 15.29 20.26 15.84
N GLY A 444 14.38 20.85 16.60
CA GLY A 444 13.03 21.14 16.14
C GLY A 444 12.15 21.79 17.20
N PRO A 445 10.92 22.18 16.83
CA PRO A 445 9.98 22.76 17.78
C PRO A 445 9.50 21.69 18.77
N ASP A 446 9.38 22.11 20.03
CA ASP A 446 8.79 21.35 21.13
C ASP A 446 7.26 21.35 20.97
N GLU A 447 6.77 20.48 20.09
CA GLU A 447 5.36 20.41 19.71
C GLU A 447 4.77 19.03 19.93
N TRP A 448 3.47 19.01 20.23
CA TRP A 448 2.70 17.78 20.30
C TRP A 448 2.66 17.13 18.92
N LEU A 449 2.90 15.82 18.91
CA LEU A 449 2.80 15.04 17.68
C LEU A 449 1.56 14.15 17.75
N GLY A 450 0.62 14.36 16.83
CA GLY A 450 -0.37 13.35 16.53
C GLY A 450 0.26 12.19 15.75
N ALA A 451 -0.21 10.97 16.01
CA ALA A 451 0.07 9.81 15.17
C ALA A 451 -1.16 8.90 15.07
N THR A 452 -1.23 8.11 14.01
CA THR A 452 -2.13 6.94 13.94
C THR A 452 -1.35 5.69 14.26
N TYR A 453 -1.98 4.76 14.95
CA TYR A 453 -1.45 3.43 15.24
C TYR A 453 -2.44 2.37 14.80
N ALA A 454 -1.95 1.32 14.13
CA ALA A 454 -2.74 0.16 13.76
C ALA A 454 -2.22 -1.08 14.49
N ALA A 455 -3.09 -1.86 15.13
CA ALA A 455 -2.64 -3.06 15.86
C ALA A 455 -2.01 -4.12 14.93
N TRP A 456 -2.44 -4.16 13.67
CA TRP A 456 -1.96 -5.12 12.66
C TRP A 456 -0.71 -4.65 11.89
N ASP A 457 -0.36 -3.37 11.98
CA ASP A 457 0.88 -2.80 11.43
C ASP A 457 1.40 -1.78 12.46
N PRO A 458 2.23 -2.23 13.43
CA PRO A 458 2.58 -1.47 14.62
C PRO A 458 3.62 -0.37 14.32
N GLN A 459 3.40 0.38 13.25
CA GLN A 459 4.14 1.58 12.89
C GLN A 459 3.27 2.80 13.18
N LEU A 460 3.90 3.85 13.71
CA LEU A 460 3.24 5.15 13.75
C LEU A 460 3.07 5.63 12.31
N THR A 461 1.87 6.09 11.96
CA THR A 461 1.54 6.63 10.64
C THR A 461 0.86 7.99 10.77
N HIS A 462 0.65 8.67 9.63
CA HIS A 462 -0.03 9.97 9.57
C HIS A 462 0.45 11.02 10.59
N ARG A 463 1.74 11.31 10.71
CA ARG A 463 2.31 12.24 11.71
C ARG A 463 2.06 13.74 11.40
N GLY A 464 2.14 14.63 12.39
CA GLY A 464 1.78 16.06 12.31
C GLY A 464 1.03 16.62 13.54
N SER A 465 0.37 17.78 13.42
CA SER A 465 -0.44 18.38 14.51
C SER A 465 -1.75 17.62 14.77
N PHE A 466 -2.46 17.88 15.88
CA PHE A 466 -3.77 17.27 16.13
C PHE A 466 -4.70 17.56 14.94
N ARG A 467 -4.77 18.81 14.46
CA ARG A 467 -5.50 19.23 13.25
C ARG A 467 -5.18 18.44 11.97
N GLN A 468 -3.94 17.97 11.83
CA GLN A 468 -3.47 17.28 10.63
C GLN A 468 -3.59 15.76 10.74
N VAL A 469 -3.32 15.24 11.93
CA VAL A 469 -3.14 13.81 12.20
C VAL A 469 -4.37 13.17 12.73
N VAL A 470 -4.85 13.66 13.87
CA VAL A 470 -6.05 13.11 14.50
C VAL A 470 -7.30 13.63 13.80
N MET A 471 -7.17 14.76 13.12
CA MET A 471 -8.32 15.55 12.72
C MET A 471 -8.48 15.54 11.21
N MET A 472 -9.69 15.17 10.83
CA MET A 472 -10.54 15.98 9.98
C MET A 472 -10.08 16.24 8.54
N GLU A 473 -8.92 16.84 8.26
CA GLU A 473 -8.44 17.06 6.88
C GLU A 473 -8.10 15.73 6.18
N ARG A 474 -7.38 14.83 6.87
CA ARG A 474 -7.05 13.48 6.35
C ARG A 474 -8.26 12.54 6.38
N ARG A 475 -9.18 12.74 7.34
CA ARG A 475 -10.48 12.04 7.42
C ARG A 475 -11.36 12.39 6.20
N LEU A 476 -11.51 13.68 5.87
CA LEU A 476 -12.19 14.16 4.66
C LEU A 476 -11.55 13.63 3.37
N ALA A 477 -10.22 13.71 3.25
CA ALA A 477 -9.52 13.21 2.08
C ALA A 477 -9.68 11.70 1.88
N GLY A 478 -9.83 10.93 2.99
CA GLY A 478 -10.16 9.51 2.96
C GLY A 478 -11.57 9.24 2.46
N LEU A 479 -12.57 9.98 2.94
CA LEU A 479 -14.00 9.81 2.60
C LEU A 479 -14.33 10.15 1.15
N ILE A 480 -13.58 11.07 0.52
CA ILE A 480 -13.76 11.43 -0.90
C ILE A 480 -13.33 10.29 -1.85
N LYS A 481 -12.61 9.28 -1.35
CA LYS A 481 -12.22 8.13 -2.18
C LYS A 481 -13.41 7.38 -2.78
N ASP A 482 -14.62 7.53 -2.22
CA ASP A 482 -15.79 6.77 -2.63
C ASP A 482 -16.74 7.49 -3.61
N GLU A 483 -16.69 8.84 -3.72
CA GLU A 483 -17.60 9.60 -4.60
C GLU A 483 -17.28 9.47 -6.10
N GLU A 484 -16.04 9.13 -6.48
CA GLU A 484 -15.64 8.96 -7.89
C GLU A 484 -15.63 7.49 -8.37
N THR A 485 -16.05 6.56 -7.51
CA THR A 485 -16.13 5.11 -7.82
C THR A 485 -17.56 4.58 -7.97
N GLN A 486 -18.59 5.43 -7.88
CA GLN A 486 -19.98 5.06 -8.19
C GLN A 486 -20.36 5.33 -9.65
#